data_AF-A0A3C0I831-F1
#
_entry.id   AF-A0A3C0I831-F1
#
_cell.length_a   1.000
_cell.length_b   1.000
_cell.length_c   1.000
_cell.angle_alpha   90.00
_cell.angle_beta   90.00
_cell.angle_gamma   90.00
#
_symmetry.space_group_name_H-M   'P 1'
#
loop_
_entity.id
_entity.type
_entity.pdbx_description
1 polymer ?
#
loop_
_entity_poly.entity_id
_entity_poly.type
_entity_poly.pdbx_seq_one_letter_code
_entity_poly.pdbx_strand_id
1 'polypeptide(L)'
;LNFDRIDDFSKGNFFGVAVAPGYAYNLILFRSIFFSLGLTATFGLQFQEYGLNNFSRQYLGALFKFLARAAIGYNGKRFFIGISGFIDGTTLALDKNSISANTSNWSIFLGYRFKTKLLAGKKIF
;
A
#
# COMPACT_ATOMS: atom_id res chain seq x y z
N LEU A 1 25.34 -32.75 14.61
CA LEU A 1 24.02 -32.15 14.25
C LEU A 1 23.63 -31.26 15.42
N ASN A 2 23.80 -29.95 15.28
CA ASN A 2 23.46 -28.97 16.33
C ASN A 2 22.14 -28.32 15.91
N PHE A 3 21.07 -28.63 16.63
CA PHE A 3 19.73 -28.07 16.42
C PHE A 3 19.62 -26.73 17.15
N ASP A 4 19.41 -25.67 16.36
CA ASP A 4 18.46 -24.58 16.58
C ASP A 4 18.30 -24.03 18.00
N ARG A 5 19.06 -22.98 18.33
CA ARG A 5 18.54 -21.92 19.20
C ARG A 5 17.60 -21.06 18.39
N ILE A 6 16.31 -21.39 18.42
CA ILE A 6 15.26 -20.45 18.03
C ILE A 6 15.21 -19.43 19.18
N ASP A 7 15.84 -18.28 18.98
CA ASP A 7 15.62 -17.13 19.86
C ASP A 7 14.16 -16.69 19.64
N ASP A 8 13.29 -16.98 20.61
CA ASP A 8 11.87 -16.68 20.53
C ASP A 8 11.65 -15.17 20.51
N PHE A 9 11.37 -14.66 19.31
CA PHE A 9 11.01 -13.27 19.08
C PHE A 9 9.62 -13.01 19.67
N SER A 10 9.57 -12.50 20.91
CA SER A 10 8.32 -12.37 21.66
C SER A 10 7.46 -11.19 21.19
N LYS A 11 8.06 -10.02 20.93
CA LYS A 11 7.34 -8.80 20.56
C LYS A 11 8.29 -7.74 19.99
N GLY A 12 7.83 -7.04 18.95
CA GLY A 12 8.51 -5.88 18.38
C GLY A 12 7.56 -4.70 18.23
N ASN A 13 8.01 -3.49 18.60
CA ASN A 13 7.30 -2.25 18.34
C ASN A 13 8.12 -1.37 17.40
N PHE A 14 7.43 -0.71 16.48
CA PHE A 14 8.06 0.04 15.40
C PHE A 14 7.39 1.39 15.27
N PHE A 15 8.17 2.45 15.44
CA PHE A 15 7.74 3.82 15.20
C PHE A 15 8.62 4.44 14.14
N GLY A 16 8.08 5.21 13.21
CA GLY A 16 8.88 5.82 12.17
C GLY A 16 8.28 7.11 11.66
N VAL A 17 9.15 8.03 11.25
CA VAL A 17 8.78 9.28 10.61
C VAL A 17 9.45 9.30 9.25
N ALA A 18 8.65 9.55 8.21
CA ALA A 18 9.12 9.52 6.84
C ALA A 18 8.42 10.58 5.99
N VAL A 19 9.11 11.00 4.93
CA VAL A 19 8.55 11.78 3.83
C VAL A 19 8.39 10.87 2.63
N ALA A 20 7.29 11.03 1.90
CA ALA A 20 6.93 10.18 0.78
C ALA A 20 6.62 11.01 -0.48
N PRO A 21 7.64 11.64 -1.12
CA PRO A 21 7.43 12.30 -2.40
C PRO A 21 6.95 11.30 -3.46
N GLY A 22 5.95 11.71 -4.23
CA GLY A 22 5.40 10.88 -5.29
C GLY A 22 4.70 11.69 -6.36
N TYR A 23 4.51 11.05 -7.50
CA TYR A 23 3.80 11.61 -8.64
C TYR A 23 2.79 10.61 -9.16
N ALA A 24 1.61 11.10 -9.54
CA ALA A 24 0.56 10.30 -10.15
C ALA A 24 0.10 10.94 -11.45
N TYR A 25 0.04 10.13 -12.49
CA TYR A 25 -0.43 10.50 -13.82
C TYR A 25 -1.74 9.76 -14.11
N ASN A 26 -2.77 10.53 -14.50
CA ASN A 26 -4.08 10.02 -14.87
C ASN A 26 -4.40 10.43 -16.30
N LEU A 27 -4.61 9.44 -17.17
CA LEU A 27 -5.01 9.65 -18.56
C LEU A 27 -6.45 9.17 -18.73
N ILE A 28 -7.30 10.03 -19.29
CA ILE A 28 -8.70 9.72 -19.59
C ILE A 28 -8.89 9.78 -21.10
N LEU A 29 -9.18 8.63 -21.71
CA LEU A 29 -9.44 8.49 -23.15
C LEU A 29 -10.93 8.32 -23.40
N PHE A 30 -11.43 8.95 -24.47
CA PHE A 30 -12.83 8.83 -24.91
C PHE A 30 -13.88 9.05 -23.80
N ARG A 31 -13.54 9.89 -22.82
CA ARG A 31 -14.36 10.24 -21.63
C ARG A 31 -14.77 9.04 -20.75
N SER A 32 -14.25 7.84 -21.02
CA SER A 32 -14.72 6.61 -20.37
C SER A 32 -13.60 5.65 -20.03
N ILE A 33 -12.51 5.61 -20.79
CA ILE A 33 -11.35 4.75 -20.47
C ILE A 33 -10.41 5.57 -19.58
N PHE A 34 -9.97 5.00 -18.47
CA PHE A 34 -8.96 5.62 -17.62
C PHE A 34 -7.74 4.72 -17.52
N PHE A 35 -6.58 5.36 -17.45
CA PHE A 35 -5.30 4.78 -17.10
C PHE A 35 -4.68 5.64 -16.01
N SER A 36 -4.22 5.02 -14.93
CA SER A 36 -3.58 5.69 -13.79
C SER A 36 -2.25 5.01 -13.52
N LEU A 37 -1.20 5.80 -13.36
CA LEU A 37 0.11 5.33 -12.95
C LEU A 37 0.62 6.26 -11.84
N GLY A 38 1.09 5.69 -10.74
CA GLY A 38 1.63 6.43 -9.61
C GLY A 38 2.93 5.82 -9.13
N LEU A 39 3.90 6.67 -8.82
CA LEU A 39 5.17 6.28 -8.21
C LEU A 39 5.40 7.12 -6.96
N THR A 40 5.88 6.50 -5.90
CA THR A 40 6.18 7.17 -4.64
C THR A 40 7.46 6.58 -4.07
N ALA A 41 8.41 7.44 -3.73
CA ALA A 41 9.60 7.06 -2.98
C ALA A 41 9.42 7.57 -1.55
N THR A 42 9.72 6.75 -0.57
CA THR A 42 9.60 7.08 0.85
C THR A 42 10.97 6.98 1.49
N PHE A 43 11.35 8.04 2.20
CA PHE A 43 12.59 8.12 2.95
C PHE A 43 12.28 8.55 4.37
N GLY A 44 12.84 7.87 5.35
CA GLY A 44 12.58 8.20 6.74
C GLY A 44 13.51 7.51 7.72
N LEU A 45 13.18 7.70 8.99
CA LEU A 45 13.83 7.05 10.11
C LEU A 45 12.82 6.14 10.79
N GLN A 46 13.27 4.97 11.22
CA GLN A 46 12.45 4.01 11.96
C GLN A 46 13.16 3.64 13.26
N PHE A 47 12.49 3.92 14.37
CA PHE A 47 12.80 3.46 15.71
C PHE A 47 12.17 2.07 15.89
N GLN A 48 13.01 1.08 16.17
CA GLN A 48 12.61 -0.30 16.35
C GLN A 48 12.97 -0.72 17.78
N GLU A 49 12.01 -1.25 18.51
CA GLU A 49 12.20 -1.82 19.84
C GLU A 49 11.83 -3.29 19.79
N TYR A 50 12.79 -4.16 20.07
CA TYR A 50 12.57 -5.61 20.08
C TYR A 50 12.99 -6.20 21.42
N GLY A 51 12.16 -7.09 21.95
CA GLY A 51 12.49 -7.90 23.11
C GLY A 51 13.19 -9.19 22.70
N LEU A 52 14.44 -9.38 23.13
CA LEU A 52 15.10 -10.70 23.15
C LEU A 52 15.37 -11.09 24.60
N ASN A 53 14.83 -12.22 25.05
CA ASN A 53 15.18 -12.89 26.31
C ASN A 53 15.43 -11.92 27.50
N ASN A 54 14.43 -11.11 27.86
CA ASN A 54 14.42 -10.11 28.94
C ASN A 54 15.23 -8.82 28.71
N PHE A 55 15.79 -8.58 27.53
CA PHE A 55 16.43 -7.32 27.16
C PHE A 55 15.66 -6.60 26.04
N SER A 56 15.37 -5.31 26.25
CA SER A 56 14.89 -4.41 25.19
C SER A 56 16.09 -3.82 24.46
N ARG A 57 16.16 -4.01 23.14
CA ARG A 57 17.17 -3.37 22.29
C ARG A 57 16.48 -2.34 21.40
N GLN A 58 16.93 -1.09 21.50
CA GLN A 58 16.45 0.01 20.67
C GLN A 58 17.41 0.19 19.48
N TYR A 59 16.85 0.26 18.28
CA TYR A 59 17.60 0.47 17.06
C TYR A 59 16.97 1.60 16.24
N LEU A 60 17.81 2.53 15.77
CA LEU A 60 17.42 3.58 14.83
C LEU A 60 17.95 3.21 13.44
N GLY A 61 17.03 2.91 12.52
CA GLY A 61 17.35 2.56 11.14
C GLY A 61 16.89 3.61 10.15
N ALA A 62 17.57 3.67 9.00
CA ALA A 62 17.03 4.33 7.83
C ALA A 62 15.93 3.45 7.22
N LEU A 63 14.83 4.09 6.83
CA LEU A 63 13.72 3.48 6.12
C LEU A 63 13.73 3.99 4.68
N PHE A 64 13.78 3.05 3.74
CA PHE A 64 13.53 3.34 2.33
C PHE A 64 12.36 2.49 1.84
N LYS A 65 11.37 3.12 1.21
CA LYS A 65 10.31 2.40 0.50
C LYS A 65 10.09 2.94 -0.90
N PHE A 66 9.62 2.08 -1.77
CA PHE A 66 9.17 2.42 -3.11
C PHE A 66 7.79 1.82 -3.34
N LEU A 67 6.87 2.64 -3.83
CA LEU A 67 5.51 2.22 -4.13
C LEU A 67 5.18 2.60 -5.57
N ALA A 68 4.92 1.60 -6.40
CA ALA A 68 4.36 1.76 -7.73
C ALA A 68 2.90 1.33 -7.71
N ARG A 69 2.02 2.15 -8.28
CA ARG A 69 0.58 1.87 -8.44
C ARG A 69 0.21 2.01 -9.90
N ALA A 70 -0.57 1.07 -10.41
CA ALA A 70 -1.11 1.15 -11.76
C ALA A 70 -2.58 0.75 -11.74
N ALA A 71 -3.41 1.40 -12.56
CA ALA A 71 -4.78 1.00 -12.78
C ALA A 71 -5.20 1.32 -14.21
N ILE A 72 -6.05 0.46 -14.76
CA ILE A 72 -6.70 0.70 -16.05
C ILE A 72 -8.15 0.21 -15.95
N GLY A 73 -9.05 0.93 -16.58
CA GLY A 73 -10.43 0.52 -16.60
C GLY A 73 -11.33 1.36 -17.48
N TYR A 74 -12.59 1.00 -17.44
CA TYR A 74 -13.69 1.66 -18.11
C TYR A 74 -14.65 2.21 -17.05
N ASN A 75 -14.98 3.48 -17.18
CA ASN A 75 -15.88 4.25 -16.34
C ASN A 75 -17.04 4.78 -17.19
N GLY A 76 -18.04 3.93 -17.41
CA GLY A 76 -19.22 4.26 -18.21
C GLY A 76 -20.35 4.91 -17.40
N LYS A 77 -21.42 5.28 -18.10
CA LYS A 77 -22.62 5.86 -17.47
C LYS A 77 -23.42 4.86 -16.62
N ARG A 78 -23.33 3.56 -16.93
CA ARG A 78 -24.13 2.49 -16.30
C ARG A 78 -23.28 1.43 -15.60
N PHE A 79 -22.10 1.13 -16.11
CA PHE A 79 -21.19 0.16 -15.51
C PHE A 79 -19.78 0.73 -15.46
N PHE A 80 -19.00 0.25 -14.53
CA PHE A 80 -17.56 0.48 -14.45
C PHE A 80 -16.86 -0.84 -14.17
N ILE A 81 -15.70 -1.01 -14.76
CA ILE A 81 -14.87 -2.21 -14.62
C ILE A 81 -13.41 -1.82 -14.74
N GLY A 82 -12.53 -2.53 -14.06
CA GLY A 82 -11.11 -2.32 -14.24
C GLY A 82 -10.26 -3.25 -13.41
N ILE A 83 -8.96 -3.06 -13.57
CA ILE A 83 -7.92 -3.72 -12.82
C ILE A 83 -7.03 -2.65 -12.22
N SER A 84 -6.61 -2.86 -10.99
CA SER A 84 -5.63 -2.03 -10.31
C SER A 84 -4.65 -2.90 -9.56
N GLY A 85 -3.43 -2.43 -9.40
CA GLY A 85 -2.45 -3.09 -8.56
C GLY A 85 -1.43 -2.13 -8.03
N PHE A 86 -0.68 -2.61 -7.05
CA PHE A 86 0.48 -1.92 -6.54
C PHE A 86 1.59 -2.89 -6.16
N ILE A 87 2.81 -2.38 -6.19
CA ILE A 87 4.01 -3.04 -5.69
C ILE A 87 4.63 -2.09 -4.67
N ASP A 88 4.78 -2.55 -3.44
CA ASP A 88 5.43 -1.87 -2.32
C ASP A 88 6.71 -2.63 -1.98
N GLY A 89 7.86 -2.02 -2.25
CA GLY A 89 9.17 -2.50 -1.81
C GLY A 89 9.63 -1.70 -0.61
N THR A 90 9.91 -2.36 0.50
CA THR A 90 10.41 -1.76 1.72
C THR A 90 11.76 -2.39 2.07
N THR A 91 12.79 -1.56 2.25
CA THR A 91 14.08 -2.00 2.77
C THR A 91 14.26 -1.44 4.18
N LEU A 92 14.49 -2.35 5.12
CA LEU A 92 14.78 -2.05 6.52
C LEU A 92 16.24 -2.37 6.79
N ALA A 93 17.02 -1.37 7.19
CA ALA A 93 18.34 -1.60 7.77
C ALA A 93 18.16 -2.09 9.22
N LEU A 94 18.77 -3.22 9.57
CA LEU A 94 18.77 -3.83 10.90
C LEU A 94 20.21 -4.14 11.31
N ASP A 95 20.82 -3.26 12.09
CA ASP A 95 22.20 -3.34 12.60
C ASP A 95 23.25 -3.64 11.50
N LYS A 96 23.51 -4.92 11.18
CA LYS A 96 24.46 -5.35 10.12
C LYS A 96 23.81 -5.99 8.89
N ASN A 97 22.49 -6.21 8.90
CA ASN A 97 21.76 -6.85 7.82
C ASN A 97 20.68 -5.92 7.26
N SER A 98 20.46 -5.96 5.95
CA SER A 98 19.31 -5.32 5.31
C SER A 98 18.24 -6.36 5.03
N ILE A 99 17.03 -6.16 5.55
CA ILE A 99 15.87 -6.96 5.19
C ILE A 99 15.09 -6.19 4.12
N SER A 100 14.93 -6.80 2.96
CA SER A 100 14.08 -6.28 1.88
C SER A 100 12.80 -7.10 1.82
N ALA A 101 11.67 -6.42 1.93
CA ALA A 101 10.34 -7.00 1.83
C ALA A 101 9.61 -6.37 0.64
N ASN A 102 9.09 -7.20 -0.26
CA ASN A 102 8.27 -6.77 -1.37
C ASN A 102 6.87 -7.32 -1.21
N THR A 103 5.87 -6.44 -1.26
CA THR A 103 4.45 -6.80 -1.26
C THR A 103 3.82 -6.33 -2.56
N SER A 104 3.07 -7.21 -3.21
CA SER A 104 2.26 -6.85 -4.37
C SER A 104 0.80 -7.20 -4.13
N ASN A 105 -0.10 -6.31 -4.55
CA ASN A 105 -1.52 -6.58 -4.54
C ASN A 105 -2.13 -6.22 -5.89
N TRP A 106 -3.07 -7.04 -6.33
CA TRP A 106 -3.84 -6.83 -7.55
C TRP A 106 -5.32 -7.02 -7.23
N SER A 107 -6.15 -6.16 -7.81
CA SER A 107 -7.58 -6.13 -7.60
C SER A 107 -8.29 -5.95 -8.93
N ILE A 108 -9.30 -6.78 -9.19
CA ILE A 108 -10.24 -6.62 -10.30
C ILE A 108 -11.55 -6.14 -9.70
N PHE A 109 -12.17 -5.12 -10.30
CA PHE A 109 -13.44 -4.58 -9.83
C PHE A 109 -14.43 -4.44 -10.97
N LEU A 110 -15.70 -4.68 -10.65
CA LEU A 110 -16.86 -4.49 -11.51
C LEU A 110 -17.94 -3.82 -10.68
N GLY A 111 -18.65 -2.85 -11.25
CA GLY A 111 -19.79 -2.25 -10.59
C GLY A 111 -20.80 -1.66 -11.56
N TYR A 112 -22.01 -1.45 -11.05
CA TYR A 112 -23.17 -0.96 -11.80
C TYR A 112 -23.76 0.27 -11.11
N ARG A 113 -24.08 1.30 -11.90
CA ARG A 113 -24.72 2.55 -11.46
C ARG A 113 -26.23 2.43 -11.60
N PHE A 114 -26.91 2.23 -10.48
CA PHE A 114 -28.37 2.24 -10.44
C PHE A 114 -28.90 3.65 -10.69
N LYS A 115 -29.78 3.81 -11.68
CA LYS A 115 -30.52 5.06 -11.87
C LYS A 115 -31.69 5.09 -10.90
N THR A 116 -31.59 5.89 -9.85
CA THR A 116 -32.73 6.20 -8.98
C THR A 116 -33.73 7.05 -9.76
N LYS A 117 -34.68 6.40 -10.45
CA LYS A 117 -35.95 7.03 -10.84
C LYS A 117 -37.09 6.70 -9.88
N LEU A 118 -36.89 5.78 -8.92
CA LEU A 118 -37.97 5.24 -8.09
C LEU A 118 -38.10 5.80 -6.66
N LEU A 119 -37.14 6.59 -6.15
CA LEU A 119 -37.24 7.22 -4.81
C LEU A 119 -37.64 8.70 -4.85
N ALA A 120 -37.82 9.29 -6.04
CA ALA A 120 -38.39 10.63 -6.20
C ALA A 120 -39.91 10.58 -6.43
N GLY A 121 -40.56 9.49 -5.99
CA GLY A 121 -42.00 9.28 -6.08
C GLY A 121 -42.76 9.88 -4.89
N LYS A 122 -42.73 11.21 -4.73
CA LYS A 122 -43.86 12.02 -4.24
C LYS A 122 -43.47 13.50 -4.23
N LYS A 123 -43.80 14.23 -5.31
CA LYS A 123 -44.18 15.63 -5.16
C LYS A 123 -45.55 15.61 -4.47
N ILE A 124 -45.60 15.99 -3.20
CA ILE A 124 -46.84 16.45 -2.58
C ILE A 124 -46.87 17.96 -2.84
N PHE A 125 -48.03 18.40 -3.32
CA PHE A 125 -48.50 19.76 -3.64
C PHE A 125 -47.76 20.92 -3.00
#